data_AF-A0A950HM46-F1
#
_entry.id   AF-A0A950HM46-F1
#
_cell.length_a   1.000
_cell.length_b   1.000
_cell.length_c   1.000
_cell.angle_alpha   90.00
_cell.angle_beta   90.00
_cell.angle_gamma   90.00
#
_symmetry.space_group_name_H-M   'P 1'
#
loop_
_entity.id
_entity.type
_entity.pdbx_description
1 polymer ?
#
loop_
_entity_poly.entity_id
_entity_poly.type
_entity_poly.pdbx_seq_one_letter_code
_entity_poly.pdbx_strand_id
1 'polypeptide(L)' 'MADGATADASRANRRAIDVTCALHRGPRNFANLVVEKQGGEIVFDVHVAGACVIILEESAATTLFEALRIWLGR' A
#
# COMPACT_ATOMS: atom_id res chain seq x y z
N MET A 1 7.44 -33.03 -0.59
CA MET A 1 8.26 -31.91 -1.09
C MET A 1 7.29 -30.93 -1.75
N ALA A 2 6.85 -29.92 -1.03
CA ALA A 2 5.90 -28.92 -1.54
C ALA A 2 6.33 -27.54 -1.04
N ASP A 3 5.99 -26.53 -1.84
CA ASP A 3 6.00 -25.09 -1.54
C ASP A 3 7.31 -24.32 -1.70
N GLY A 4 7.79 -24.25 -2.94
CA GLY A 4 8.72 -23.20 -3.40
C GLY A 4 8.07 -22.10 -4.26
N ALA A 5 6.77 -22.19 -4.57
CA ALA A 5 6.13 -21.35 -5.60
C ALA A 5 5.22 -20.23 -5.06
N THR A 6 5.02 -20.12 -3.74
CA THR A 6 4.06 -19.16 -3.15
C THR A 6 4.66 -17.79 -2.84
N ALA A 7 5.98 -17.69 -2.66
CA ALA A 7 6.65 -16.44 -2.26
C ALA A 7 6.84 -15.43 -3.42
N ASP A 8 6.79 -15.89 -4.68
CA ASP A 8 7.10 -15.05 -5.85
C ASP A 8 5.89 -14.22 -6.31
N ALA A 9 4.68 -14.82 -6.27
CA ALA A 9 3.44 -14.10 -6.59
C ALA A 9 3.08 -13.02 -5.55
N SER A 10 3.36 -13.27 -4.27
CA SER A 10 3.12 -12.27 -3.21
C SER A 10 4.03 -11.04 -3.34
N ARG A 11 5.19 -11.18 -3.99
CA ARG A 11 6.10 -10.04 -4.25
C ARG A 11 5.64 -9.15 -5.41
N ALA A 12 5.01 -9.72 -6.44
CA ALA A 12 4.51 -8.94 -7.59
C ALA A 12 3.41 -7.94 -7.20
N ASN A 13 2.62 -8.27 -6.18
CA ASN A 13 1.49 -7.48 -5.73
C ASN A 13 1.82 -6.49 -4.60
N ARG A 14 3.09 -6.43 -4.16
CA ARG A 14 3.53 -5.59 -3.04
C ARG A 14 4.49 -4.50 -3.51
N ARG A 15 4.24 -3.26 -3.12
CA ARG A 15 5.10 -2.11 -3.40
C ARG A 15 5.39 -1.35 -2.12
N ALA A 16 6.62 -0.87 -1.96
CA ALA A 16 6.98 0.08 -0.91
C ALA A 16 7.12 1.47 -1.56
N ILE A 17 6.52 2.47 -0.95
CA ILE A 17 6.52 3.86 -1.41
C ILE A 17 7.01 4.73 -0.26
N ASP A 18 8.03 5.54 -0.49
CA ASP A 18 8.52 6.48 0.51
C ASP A 18 7.47 7.58 0.74
N VAL A 19 7.07 7.77 1.99
CA VAL A 19 6.02 8.71 2.41
C VAL A 19 6.38 9.41 3.73
N THR A 20 5.59 10.41 4.08
CA THR A 20 5.73 11.10 5.37
C THR A 20 4.52 10.77 6.26
N CYS A 21 4.76 10.23 7.45
CA CYS A 21 3.70 10.05 8.46
C CYS A 21 3.50 11.36 9.24
N ALA A 22 2.37 12.03 9.03
CA ALA A 22 2.04 13.27 9.73
C ALA A 22 1.91 13.11 11.25
N LEU A 23 1.52 11.91 11.72
CA LEU A 23 1.36 11.61 13.15
C LEU A 23 2.70 11.53 13.87
N HIS A 24 3.67 10.79 13.33
CA HIS A 24 4.97 10.56 13.97
C HIS A 24 5.99 11.68 13.72
N ARG A 25 5.63 12.70 12.92
CA ARG A 25 6.42 13.95 12.71
C ARG A 25 7.90 13.71 12.37
N GLY A 26 8.21 12.60 11.70
CA GLY A 26 9.56 12.29 11.23
C GLY A 26 9.99 13.18 10.06
N PRO A 27 11.24 13.06 9.61
CA PRO A 27 11.69 13.69 8.36
C PRO A 27 10.78 13.35 7.18
N ARG A 28 10.77 14.20 6.15
CA ARG A 28 10.06 13.88 4.90
C ARG A 28 10.56 12.55 4.34
N ASN A 29 9.64 11.72 3.87
CA ASN A 29 9.92 10.41 3.27
C ASN A 29 10.60 9.42 4.22
N PHE A 30 10.49 9.63 5.54
CA PHE A 30 11.08 8.74 6.55
C PHE A 30 10.29 7.44 6.74
N ALA A 31 9.01 7.42 6.36
CA ALA A 31 8.16 6.23 6.48
C ALA A 31 8.02 5.54 5.12
N ASN A 32 7.76 4.23 5.15
CA ASN A 32 7.45 3.45 3.96
C ASN A 32 5.99 3.04 4.01
N LEU A 33 5.22 3.47 3.02
CA LEU A 33 3.89 2.95 2.77
C LEU A 33 4.03 1.67 1.96
N VAL A 34 3.72 0.55 2.59
CA VAL A 34 3.56 -0.73 1.93
C VAL A 34 2.16 -0.78 1.34
N VAL A 35 2.07 -0.98 0.03
CA VAL A 35 0.81 -1.20 -0.69
C VAL A 35 0.81 -2.64 -1.19
N GLU A 36 -0.23 -3.40 -0.86
CA GLU A 36 -0.34 -4.80 -1.27
C GLU A 36 -1.75 -5.12 -1.79
N LYS A 37 -1.84 -5.88 -2.89
CA LYS A 37 -3.11 -6.46 -3.35
C LYS A 37 -3.26 -7.88 -2.82
N GLN A 38 -4.29 -8.11 -2.00
CA GLN A 38 -4.61 -9.42 -1.43
C GLN A 38 -6.10 -9.70 -1.63
N GLY A 39 -6.45 -10.80 -2.31
CA GLY A 39 -7.83 -11.31 -2.30
C GLY A 39 -8.94 -10.34 -2.74
N GLY A 40 -8.66 -9.36 -3.62
CA GLY A 40 -9.64 -8.34 -4.03
C GLY A 40 -9.63 -7.08 -3.17
N GLU A 41 -8.71 -6.97 -2.23
CA GLU A 41 -8.49 -5.79 -1.41
C GLU A 41 -7.12 -5.18 -1.69
N ILE A 42 -6.99 -3.89 -1.41
CA ILE A 42 -5.76 -3.12 -1.44
C ILE A 42 -5.45 -2.67 -0.02
N VAL A 43 -4.35 -3.15 0.52
CA VAL A 43 -3.87 -2.85 1.87
C VAL A 43 -2.82 -1.75 1.81
N PHE A 44 -2.98 -0.72 2.61
CA PHE A 44 -2.05 0.38 2.82
C PHE A 44 -1.53 0.33 4.26
N ASP A 45 -0.24 0.01 4.44
CA ASP A 45 0.40 -0.05 5.75
C ASP A 45 1.58 0.92 5.82
N VAL A 46 1.42 1.99 6.61
CA VAL A 46 2.40 3.09 6.73
C VAL A 46 3.54 2.76 7.69
N HIS A 47 3.41 1.74 8.53
CA HIS A 47 4.46 1.31 9.45
C HIS A 47 4.60 -0.19 9.40
N VAL A 48 5.81 -0.69 9.21
CA VAL A 48 6.12 -2.14 9.21
C VAL A 48 5.64 -2.87 10.49
N ALA A 49 5.21 -2.15 11.53
CA ALA A 49 4.62 -2.67 12.76
C ALA A 49 3.06 -2.64 12.84
N GLY A 50 2.34 -2.34 11.75
CA GLY A 50 0.86 -2.41 11.71
C GLY A 50 0.12 -1.34 12.53
N ALA A 51 0.79 -0.25 12.91
CA ALA A 51 0.20 0.80 13.74
C ALA A 51 -0.89 1.63 13.02
N CYS A 52 -0.88 1.66 11.68
CA CYS A 52 -1.88 2.32 10.84
C CYS A 52 -2.05 1.54 9.53
N VAL A 53 -3.02 0.63 9.50
CA VAL A 53 -3.38 -0.16 8.30
C VAL A 53 -4.75 0.31 7.78
N ILE A 54 -4.82 0.63 6.49
CA ILE A 54 -6.07 0.95 5.78
C ILE A 54 -6.29 -0.14 4.73
N ILE A 55 -7.49 -0.72 4.69
CA ILE A 55 -7.88 -1.73 3.72
C ILE A 55 -8.99 -1.17 2.86
N LEU A 56 -8.83 -1.25 1.53
CA LEU A 56 -9.81 -0.82 0.55
C LEU A 56 -10.26 -2.00 -0.29
N GLU A 57 -11.56 -2.19 -0.47
CA GLU A 57 -12.07 -3.03 -1.56
C GLU A 57 -11.70 -2.41 -2.94
N GLU A 58 -11.73 -3.20 -4.01
CA GLU A 58 -11.36 -2.72 -5.35
C GLU A 58 -12.16 -1.47 -5.79
N SER A 59 -13.43 -1.38 -5.42
CA SER A 59 -14.32 -0.26 -5.75
C SER A 59 -13.86 1.06 -5.10
N ALA A 60 -13.49 1.00 -3.81
CA ALA A 60 -12.96 2.12 -3.06
C ALA A 60 -11.56 2.50 -3.54
N ALA A 61 -10.71 1.51 -3.84
CA ALA A 61 -9.39 1.74 -4.42
C ALA A 61 -9.47 2.41 -5.80
N THR A 62 -10.44 2.03 -6.63
CA THR A 62 -10.71 2.66 -7.93
C THR A 62 -11.14 4.12 -7.74
N THR A 63 -12.00 4.38 -6.76
CA THR A 63 -12.43 5.75 -6.43
C THR A 63 -11.25 6.62 -5.98
N LEU A 64 -10.37 6.08 -5.13
CA LEU A 64 -9.15 6.77 -4.72
C LEU A 64 -8.23 7.04 -5.92
N PHE A 65 -8.06 6.07 -6.82
CA PHE A 65 -7.26 6.23 -8.03
C PHE A 65 -7.79 7.38 -8.91
N GLU A 66 -9.10 7.45 -9.15
CA GLU A 66 -9.69 8.54 -9.94
C GLU A 66 -9.50 9.90 -9.28
N ALA A 67 -9.67 10.00 -7.95
CA ALA A 67 -9.41 11.23 -7.22
C ALA A 67 -7.96 11.69 -7.37
N LEU A 68 -7.00 10.78 -7.20
CA LEU A 68 -5.57 11.08 -7.38
C LEU A 68 -5.25 11.46 -8.83
N ARG A 69 -5.84 10.77 -9.81
CA ARG A 69 -5.66 11.07 -11.23
C ARG A 69 -6.10 12.51 -11.55
N ILE A 70 -7.28 12.90 -11.07
CA ILE A 70 -7.82 14.26 -11.24
C ILE A 70 -6.90 15.29 -10.59
N TRP A 71 -6.48 15.09 -9.34
CA TRP A 71 -5.64 16.05 -8.61
C TRP A 71 -4.24 16.19 -9.18
N LEU A 72 -3.71 15.13 -9.81
CA LEU A 72 -2.40 15.13 -10.45
C LEU A 72 -2.43 15.53 -11.92
N GLY A 73 -3.61 15.83 -12.49
CA GLY A 73 -3.78 16.21 -13.89
C GLY A 73 -3.36 15.12 -14.89
N ARG A 74 -3.63 13.85 -14.54
CA ARG A 74 -3.25 12.67 -15.34
C ARG A 74 -4.42 12.01 -16.07
#